data_AF-A0A9P1ATS7-F1
#
_entry.id   AF-A0A9P1ATS7-F1
#
_cell.length_a   1.000
_cell.length_b   1.000
_cell.length_c   1.000
_cell.angle_alpha   90.00
_cell.angle_beta   90.00
_cell.angle_gamma   90.00
#
_symmetry.space_group_name_H-M   'P 1'
#
loop_
_entity.id
_entity.type
_entity.pdbx_description
1 polymer ?
#
loop_
_entity_poly.entity_id
_entity_poly.type
_entity_poly.pdbx_seq_one_letter_code
_entity_poly.pdbx_strand_id
1 'polypeptide(L)'
;MKGVQYSRLQSSEEDTNLETVIEVHFAQLKDQIKLKVASGNSKCVCITFIAFAVIFAFFAYIIFQTNIQSKSAVIHEKYNRSLEYHEHVSVKKRNITNWQDYYFTKDESKFLNCSGFVNGDKDALDLYVNNGRMKLDKERVFDLPMDCDSIKERVYGDLPQPFKPLKRPIAFVRTIFKLYELQEALFSMSYHPDNVFCYVIDSKSTDKLKNAMRTMSACFVNVVVLEKEYNLNSGGHGQDPAHFDCLEQILGRKWDHAVILQNFDLIIKSPQQLSDISESLNYTSIMGFDFGFKYRYNTKADWTPAGMKLFKNATGVPDSILHKKLNVRKSLNEVIISKVFVRSMFEKLNMQNILKQFDDNEYYGVDEMLVQTLYEN
;
A
#
# COMPACT_ATOMS: atom_id res chain seq x y z
N MET A 1 -13.67 12.03 35.34
CA MET A 1 -13.32 11.68 33.95
C MET A 1 -13.05 10.18 33.92
N LYS A 2 -13.92 9.42 33.25
CA LYS A 2 -13.87 7.95 33.24
C LYS A 2 -12.73 7.50 32.33
N GLY A 3 -11.79 6.74 32.90
CA GLY A 3 -10.73 6.07 32.17
C GLY A 3 -11.28 4.87 31.40
N VAL A 4 -10.90 4.76 30.14
CA VAL A 4 -11.17 3.59 29.29
C VAL A 4 -9.97 2.65 29.42
N GLN A 5 -10.17 1.52 30.09
CA GLN A 5 -9.25 0.39 30.07
C GLN A 5 -9.31 -0.28 28.68
N TYR A 6 -8.16 -0.42 28.02
CA TYR A 6 -8.00 -1.39 26.94
C TYR A 6 -7.70 -2.76 27.56
N SER A 7 -8.70 -3.63 27.55
CA SER A 7 -8.51 -5.06 27.84
C SER A 7 -7.79 -5.73 26.68
N ARG A 8 -6.68 -6.37 27.04
CA ARG A 8 -5.83 -7.23 26.21
C ARG A 8 -6.65 -8.45 25.78
N LEU A 9 -6.97 -8.60 24.49
CA LEU A 9 -7.53 -9.85 23.95
C LEU A 9 -6.43 -10.92 24.00
N GLN A 10 -6.52 -11.77 25.01
CA GLN A 10 -5.85 -13.06 25.06
C GLN A 10 -6.49 -13.95 23.99
N SER A 11 -5.66 -14.48 23.07
CA SER A 11 -6.03 -15.62 22.23
C SER A 11 -6.15 -16.86 23.15
N SER A 12 -7.37 -17.28 23.44
CA SER A 12 -7.62 -18.62 23.97
C SER A 12 -7.67 -19.59 22.81
N GLU A 13 -6.78 -20.57 22.83
CA GLU A 13 -6.96 -21.85 22.14
C GLU A 13 -8.30 -22.45 22.55
N GLU A 14 -9.20 -22.60 21.58
CA GLU A 14 -10.42 -23.42 21.72
C GLU A 14 -10.65 -24.16 20.40
N ASP A 15 -9.72 -25.07 20.09
CA ASP A 15 -9.99 -26.19 19.19
C ASP A 15 -10.63 -27.29 20.04
N THR A 16 -11.92 -27.56 19.86
CA THR A 16 -12.55 -28.90 19.98
C THR A 16 -14.07 -28.84 19.80
N ASN A 17 -14.60 -29.86 19.10
CA ASN A 17 -16.00 -30.32 19.05
C ASN A 17 -16.94 -29.76 17.97
N LEU A 18 -16.54 -29.93 16.70
CA LEU A 18 -17.48 -30.05 15.58
C LEU A 18 -18.09 -31.48 15.46
N GLU A 19 -17.50 -32.49 16.10
CA GLU A 19 -17.98 -33.89 16.07
C GLU A 19 -19.26 -34.12 16.89
N THR A 20 -19.46 -33.38 17.99
CA THR A 20 -20.60 -33.60 18.90
C THR A 20 -21.93 -33.07 18.36
N VAL A 21 -21.90 -32.05 17.48
CA VAL A 21 -23.11 -31.48 16.85
C VAL A 21 -23.64 -32.40 15.74
N ILE A 22 -22.76 -33.18 15.10
CA ILE A 22 -23.11 -34.10 14.00
C ILE A 22 -23.78 -35.37 14.54
N GLU A 23 -23.35 -35.90 15.70
CA GLU A 23 -23.97 -37.10 16.30
C GLU A 23 -25.43 -36.87 16.75
N VAL A 24 -25.75 -35.69 17.28
CA VAL A 24 -27.12 -35.35 17.75
C VAL A 24 -28.10 -35.24 16.57
N HIS A 25 -27.66 -34.71 15.42
CA HIS A 25 -28.49 -34.62 14.22
C HIS A 25 -28.68 -35.98 13.50
N PHE A 26 -27.67 -36.87 13.54
CA PHE A 26 -27.80 -38.22 12.99
C PHE A 26 -28.72 -39.12 13.81
N ALA A 27 -28.81 -38.93 15.14
CA ALA A 27 -29.74 -39.67 16.00
C ALA A 27 -31.21 -39.31 15.71
N GLN A 28 -31.52 -38.02 15.48
CA GLN A 28 -32.89 -37.57 15.14
C GLN A 28 -33.33 -37.99 13.73
N LEU A 29 -32.41 -38.16 12.78
CA LEU A 29 -32.73 -38.65 11.43
C LEU A 29 -33.03 -40.15 11.40
N LYS A 30 -32.40 -40.94 12.29
CA LYS A 30 -32.57 -42.40 12.38
C LYS A 30 -33.97 -42.80 12.85
N ASP A 31 -34.58 -42.02 13.74
CA ASP A 31 -35.92 -42.29 14.26
C ASP A 31 -37.04 -41.87 13.29
N GLN A 32 -36.79 -40.89 12.41
CA GLN A 32 -37.73 -40.49 11.36
C GLN A 32 -37.80 -41.51 10.19
N ILE A 33 -36.77 -42.34 10.00
CA ILE A 33 -36.70 -43.32 8.90
C ILE A 33 -37.36 -44.67 9.27
N LYS A 34 -37.63 -44.94 10.55
CA LYS A 34 -38.30 -46.19 10.99
C LYS A 34 -39.83 -46.19 10.87
N LEU A 35 -40.46 -45.10 10.43
CA LEU A 35 -41.92 -44.98 10.30
C LEU A 35 -42.36 -44.60 8.88
N LYS A 36 -41.96 -45.37 7.86
CA LYS A 36 -42.70 -45.43 6.57
C LYS A 36 -42.26 -46.59 5.67
N VAL A 37 -42.43 -47.82 6.13
CA VAL A 37 -42.49 -48.99 5.24
C VAL A 37 -43.76 -49.77 5.55
N ALA A 38 -44.89 -49.23 5.09
CA ALA A 38 -46.13 -49.97 4.91
C ALA A 38 -46.97 -49.26 3.84
N SER A 39 -46.67 -49.53 2.57
CA SER A 39 -47.63 -49.66 1.44
C SER A 39 -46.97 -49.44 0.08
N GLY A 40 -47.00 -50.50 -0.74
CA GLY A 40 -47.33 -50.45 -2.18
C GLY A 40 -46.47 -49.65 -3.17
N ASN A 41 -45.61 -50.38 -3.89
CA ASN A 41 -45.22 -50.29 -5.30
C ASN A 41 -44.94 -48.96 -6.05
N SER A 42 -43.88 -49.01 -6.86
CA SER A 42 -43.41 -48.05 -7.89
C SER A 42 -42.55 -46.85 -7.50
N LYS A 43 -41.86 -46.86 -6.33
CA LYS A 43 -40.85 -45.83 -5.98
C LYS A 43 -39.41 -46.33 -5.80
N CYS A 44 -39.15 -47.63 -5.98
CA CYS A 44 -37.84 -48.22 -5.64
C CYS A 44 -36.70 -47.85 -6.61
N VAL A 45 -37.00 -47.60 -7.89
CA VAL A 45 -35.99 -47.30 -8.92
C VAL A 45 -35.50 -45.84 -8.87
N CYS A 46 -36.34 -44.90 -8.41
CA CYS A 46 -35.97 -43.49 -8.35
C CYS A 46 -35.07 -43.18 -7.14
N ILE A 47 -35.28 -43.87 -6.03
CA ILE A 47 -34.49 -43.70 -4.80
C ILE A 47 -33.07 -44.26 -4.96
N THR A 48 -32.91 -45.39 -5.66
CA THR A 48 -31.58 -45.96 -5.94
C THR A 48 -30.77 -45.07 -6.88
N PHE A 49 -31.40 -44.45 -7.89
CA PHE A 49 -30.74 -43.47 -8.77
C PHE A 49 -30.31 -42.20 -8.04
N ILE A 50 -31.17 -41.66 -7.16
CA ILE A 50 -30.83 -40.49 -6.36
C ILE A 50 -29.69 -40.80 -5.38
N ALA A 51 -29.70 -41.96 -4.73
CA ALA A 51 -28.62 -42.40 -3.87
C ALA A 51 -27.28 -42.53 -4.63
N PHE A 52 -27.31 -43.10 -5.84
CA PHE A 52 -26.11 -43.22 -6.67
C PHE A 52 -25.58 -41.86 -7.14
N ALA A 53 -26.45 -40.91 -7.48
CA ALA A 53 -26.08 -39.56 -7.86
C ALA A 53 -25.45 -38.76 -6.70
N VAL A 54 -25.97 -38.92 -5.47
CA VAL A 54 -25.40 -38.27 -4.27
C VAL A 54 -24.02 -38.86 -3.95
N ILE A 55 -23.86 -40.18 -4.04
CA ILE A 55 -22.57 -40.84 -3.85
C ILE A 55 -21.56 -40.37 -4.90
N PHE A 56 -21.97 -40.30 -6.18
CA PHE A 56 -21.10 -39.82 -7.25
C PHE A 56 -20.68 -38.35 -7.05
N ALA A 57 -21.61 -37.48 -6.66
CA ALA A 57 -21.31 -36.08 -6.35
C ALA A 57 -20.35 -35.95 -5.15
N PHE A 58 -20.49 -36.80 -4.13
CA PHE A 58 -19.59 -36.84 -2.99
C PHE A 58 -18.17 -37.28 -3.39
N PHE A 59 -18.03 -38.32 -4.21
CA PHE A 59 -16.73 -38.74 -4.73
C PHE A 59 -16.10 -37.69 -5.65
N ALA A 60 -16.88 -37.04 -6.52
CA ALA A 60 -16.41 -35.94 -7.36
C ALA A 60 -15.92 -34.75 -6.51
N TYR A 61 -16.62 -34.44 -5.42
CA TYR A 61 -16.22 -33.40 -4.48
C TYR A 61 -14.90 -33.74 -3.77
N ILE A 62 -14.72 -34.98 -3.30
CA ILE A 62 -13.45 -35.42 -2.69
C ILE A 62 -12.30 -35.34 -3.70
N ILE A 63 -12.49 -35.78 -4.94
CA ILE A 63 -11.47 -35.70 -6.01
C ILE A 63 -11.13 -34.24 -6.34
N PHE A 64 -12.12 -33.34 -6.31
CA PHE A 64 -11.91 -31.92 -6.53
C PHE A 64 -11.11 -31.28 -5.38
N GLN A 65 -11.44 -31.62 -4.12
CA GLN A 65 -10.72 -31.12 -2.94
C GLN A 65 -9.27 -31.62 -2.89
N THR A 66 -9.02 -32.91 -3.19
CA THR A 66 -7.65 -33.45 -3.22
C THR A 66 -6.81 -32.81 -4.35
N ASN A 67 -7.42 -32.50 -5.50
CA ASN A 67 -6.73 -31.77 -6.57
C ASN A 67 -6.41 -30.31 -6.20
N ILE A 68 -7.30 -29.62 -5.47
CA ILE A 68 -7.02 -28.26 -4.96
C ILE A 68 -5.86 -28.30 -3.96
N GLN A 69 -5.88 -29.24 -3.02
CA GLN A 69 -4.85 -29.37 -2.00
C GLN A 69 -3.49 -29.74 -2.60
N SER A 70 -3.47 -30.62 -3.62
CA SER A 70 -2.29 -30.94 -4.42
C SER A 70 -1.72 -29.73 -5.18
N LYS A 71 -2.57 -28.95 -5.87
CA LYS A 71 -2.13 -27.72 -6.56
C LYS A 71 -1.57 -26.67 -5.59
N SER A 72 -2.20 -26.51 -4.43
CA SER A 72 -1.71 -25.62 -3.36
C SER A 72 -0.32 -26.07 -2.86
N ALA A 73 -0.13 -27.36 -2.62
CA ALA A 73 1.16 -27.92 -2.19
C ALA A 73 2.27 -27.72 -3.25
N VAL A 74 1.97 -27.92 -4.54
CA VAL A 74 2.93 -27.70 -5.64
C VAL A 74 3.30 -26.22 -5.79
N ILE A 75 2.34 -25.30 -5.61
CA ILE A 75 2.60 -23.85 -5.63
C ILE A 75 3.47 -23.44 -4.44
N HIS A 76 3.18 -23.97 -3.24
CA HIS A 76 3.98 -23.75 -2.04
C HIS A 76 5.42 -24.28 -2.20
N GLU A 77 5.59 -25.47 -2.77
CA GLU A 77 6.92 -26.04 -3.01
C GLU A 77 7.70 -25.23 -4.05
N LYS A 78 7.05 -24.75 -5.12
CA LYS A 78 7.67 -23.90 -6.14
C LYS A 78 8.10 -22.54 -5.57
N TYR A 79 7.28 -21.96 -4.69
CA TYR A 79 7.61 -20.72 -3.99
C TYR A 79 8.78 -20.91 -3.01
N ASN A 80 8.78 -21.99 -2.23
CA ASN A 80 9.88 -22.32 -1.31
C ASN A 80 11.19 -22.61 -2.05
N ARG A 81 11.14 -23.29 -3.20
CA ARG A 81 12.31 -23.56 -4.03
C ARG A 81 12.87 -22.29 -4.68
N SER A 82 12.03 -21.27 -4.93
CA SER A 82 12.50 -19.95 -5.39
C SER A 82 13.17 -19.12 -4.28
N LEU A 83 12.77 -19.31 -3.02
CA LEU A 83 13.39 -18.70 -1.84
C LEU A 83 14.74 -19.37 -1.49
N GLU A 84 14.86 -20.68 -1.69
CA GLU A 84 16.10 -21.45 -1.42
C GLU A 84 17.23 -21.16 -2.42
N TYR A 85 16.91 -20.70 -3.64
CA TYR A 85 17.91 -20.37 -4.67
C TYR A 85 18.55 -18.98 -4.49
N HIS A 86 18.14 -18.21 -3.49
CA HIS A 86 18.95 -17.07 -3.04
C HIS A 86 20.09 -17.59 -2.18
N GLU A 87 21.16 -18.00 -2.86
CA GLU A 87 22.48 -18.26 -2.32
C GLU A 87 22.77 -17.36 -1.11
N HIS A 88 23.13 -17.98 0.02
CA HIS A 88 23.67 -17.30 1.19
C HIS A 88 24.94 -16.55 0.76
N VAL A 89 24.78 -15.38 0.14
CA VAL A 89 25.84 -14.41 0.01
C VAL A 89 26.18 -14.04 1.45
N SER A 90 27.36 -14.46 1.91
CA SER A 90 27.88 -14.00 3.19
C SER A 90 27.94 -12.47 3.11
N VAL A 91 26.95 -11.79 3.68
CA VAL A 91 26.97 -10.34 3.77
C VAL A 91 28.10 -10.06 4.76
N LYS A 92 29.32 -9.82 4.26
CA LYS A 92 30.39 -9.25 5.07
C LYS A 92 29.80 -8.04 5.76
N LYS A 93 29.67 -8.10 7.10
CA LYS A 93 29.24 -6.95 7.89
C LYS A 93 30.12 -5.77 7.47
N ARG A 94 29.49 -4.76 6.87
CA ARG A 94 30.21 -3.56 6.43
C ARG A 94 30.78 -2.89 7.66
N ASN A 95 32.07 -2.58 7.63
CA ASN A 95 32.65 -1.62 8.57
C ASN A 95 32.17 -0.22 8.16
N ILE A 96 30.95 0.13 8.56
CA ILE A 96 30.43 1.50 8.47
C ILE A 96 31.21 2.32 9.51
N THR A 97 32.39 2.77 9.11
CA THR A 97 33.36 3.41 10.03
C THR A 97 33.21 4.93 10.08
N ASN A 98 32.46 5.52 9.13
CA ASN A 98 32.26 6.96 9.02
C ASN A 98 30.77 7.36 8.97
N TRP A 99 29.90 6.71 9.76
CA TRP A 99 28.54 7.23 9.91
C TRP A 99 28.58 8.48 10.79
N GLN A 100 28.45 9.65 10.17
CA GLN A 100 28.26 10.90 10.89
C GLN A 100 26.76 11.17 10.99
N ASP A 101 26.26 11.20 12.22
CA ASP A 101 24.88 11.57 12.48
C ASP A 101 24.73 13.09 12.35
N TYR A 102 24.10 13.53 11.26
CA TYR A 102 23.81 14.94 11.01
C TYR A 102 22.52 15.42 11.69
N TYR A 103 21.72 14.48 12.22
CA TYR A 103 20.38 14.75 12.72
C TYR A 103 20.23 14.53 14.22
N PHE A 104 21.12 13.77 14.86
CA PHE A 104 21.06 13.51 16.29
C PHE A 104 22.42 13.69 16.96
N THR A 105 22.40 14.27 18.14
CA THR A 105 23.59 14.33 19.00
C THR A 105 23.84 12.96 19.64
N LYS A 106 25.09 12.70 20.08
CA LYS A 106 25.43 11.46 20.81
C LYS A 106 24.56 11.25 22.06
N ASP A 107 24.17 12.32 22.73
CA ASP A 107 23.32 12.24 23.92
C ASP A 107 21.86 11.88 23.59
N GLU A 108 21.35 12.32 22.44
CA GLU A 108 20.01 11.99 21.98
C GLU A 108 19.91 10.55 21.49
N SER A 109 20.98 10.03 20.89
CA SER A 109 21.03 8.67 20.38
C SER A 109 21.52 7.63 21.39
N LYS A 110 21.90 8.03 22.61
CA LYS A 110 22.54 7.13 23.61
C LYS A 110 21.71 5.91 24.03
N PHE A 111 20.38 5.96 23.86
CA PHE A 111 19.47 4.86 24.16
C PHE A 111 19.03 4.08 22.92
N LEU A 112 19.52 4.42 21.73
CA LEU A 112 19.22 3.69 20.50
C LEU A 112 19.99 2.37 20.47
N ASN A 113 19.25 1.26 20.48
CA ASN A 113 19.78 -0.08 20.25
C ASN A 113 19.06 -0.69 19.05
N CYS A 114 19.43 -0.26 17.84
CA CYS A 114 18.74 -0.66 16.61
C CYS A 114 18.72 -2.19 16.43
N SER A 115 19.82 -2.89 16.73
CA SER A 115 19.86 -4.36 16.66
C SER A 115 18.91 -5.01 17.65
N GLY A 116 18.82 -4.49 18.88
CA GLY A 116 17.86 -4.96 19.88
C GLY A 116 16.43 -4.74 19.40
N PHE A 117 16.11 -3.55 18.89
CA PHE A 117 14.75 -3.21 18.42
C PHE A 117 14.29 -4.10 17.27
N VAL A 118 15.14 -4.32 16.27
CA VAL A 118 14.82 -5.17 15.11
C VAL A 118 14.62 -6.63 15.54
N ASN A 119 15.34 -7.10 16.56
CA ASN A 119 15.22 -8.45 17.08
C ASN A 119 14.12 -8.61 18.14
N GLY A 120 13.38 -7.54 18.47
CA GLY A 120 12.31 -7.58 19.48
C GLY A 120 12.81 -7.71 20.92
N ASP A 121 14.02 -7.23 21.22
CA ASP A 121 14.57 -7.17 22.58
C ASP A 121 13.73 -6.22 23.45
N LYS A 122 13.00 -6.80 24.39
CA LYS A 122 12.09 -6.07 25.28
C LYS A 122 12.83 -5.12 26.21
N ASP A 123 13.99 -5.50 26.73
CA ASP A 123 14.74 -4.68 27.68
C ASP A 123 15.28 -3.44 26.98
N ALA A 124 15.80 -3.61 25.77
CA ALA A 124 16.22 -2.49 24.92
C ALA A 124 15.04 -1.55 24.60
N LEU A 125 13.89 -2.11 24.21
CA LEU A 125 12.68 -1.33 23.90
C LEU A 125 12.17 -0.55 25.12
N ASP A 126 12.10 -1.19 26.29
CA ASP A 126 11.64 -0.55 27.52
C ASP A 126 12.61 0.55 27.97
N LEU A 127 13.93 0.33 27.85
CA LEU A 127 14.93 1.34 28.13
C LEU A 127 14.73 2.58 27.25
N TYR A 128 14.50 2.39 25.94
CA TYR A 128 14.26 3.47 24.99
C TYR A 128 12.93 4.18 25.23
N VAL A 129 11.85 3.44 25.46
CA VAL A 129 10.52 4.01 25.72
C VAL A 129 10.52 4.91 26.96
N ASN A 130 11.24 4.50 28.01
CA ASN A 130 11.27 5.22 29.27
C ASN A 130 12.27 6.40 29.28
N ASN A 131 13.39 6.28 28.57
CA ASN A 131 14.51 7.24 28.70
C ASN A 131 14.95 7.89 27.37
N GLY A 132 14.68 7.24 26.24
CA GLY A 132 15.20 7.61 24.91
C GLY A 132 14.19 8.26 23.98
N ARG A 133 12.92 8.41 24.37
CA ARG A 133 11.93 9.11 23.55
C ARG A 133 12.33 10.57 23.36
N MET A 134 12.77 10.87 22.15
CA MET A 134 13.10 12.23 21.76
C MET A 134 11.84 13.12 21.78
N LYS A 135 12.02 14.33 22.27
CA LYS A 135 11.00 15.37 22.17
C LYS A 135 11.25 16.16 20.89
N LEU A 136 10.18 16.47 20.16
CA LEU A 136 10.27 17.37 19.03
C LEU A 136 10.65 18.75 19.56
N ASP A 137 11.90 19.14 19.34
CA ASP A 137 12.37 20.48 19.59
C ASP A 137 11.85 21.38 18.46
N LYS A 138 10.91 22.27 18.80
CA LYS A 138 10.26 23.17 17.83
C LYS A 138 11.18 24.31 17.39
N GLU A 139 12.24 24.58 18.14
CA GLU A 139 13.19 25.68 17.91
C GLU A 139 14.50 25.18 17.31
N ARG A 140 14.74 23.87 17.35
CA ARG A 140 15.89 23.25 16.70
C ARG A 140 15.78 23.31 15.19
N VAL A 141 16.41 24.34 14.67
CA VAL A 141 16.86 24.42 13.29
C VAL A 141 18.17 23.65 13.21
N PHE A 142 18.19 22.55 12.47
CA PHE A 142 19.45 21.98 12.06
C PHE A 142 20.11 22.98 11.11
N ASP A 143 21.26 23.52 11.50
CA ASP A 143 22.07 24.37 10.64
C ASP A 143 22.87 23.48 9.68
N LEU A 144 22.15 22.87 8.75
CA LEU A 144 22.71 21.97 7.75
C LEU A 144 23.36 22.80 6.64
N PRO A 145 24.61 22.53 6.26
CA PRO A 145 25.17 23.09 5.03
C PRO A 145 24.32 22.66 3.82
N MET A 146 23.83 23.63 3.05
CA MET A 146 22.89 23.43 1.94
C MET A 146 23.54 23.50 0.56
N ASP A 147 24.88 23.50 0.47
CA ASP A 147 25.56 23.29 -0.80
C ASP A 147 25.40 21.85 -1.29
N CYS A 148 25.52 21.64 -2.60
CA CYS A 148 25.24 20.33 -3.18
C CYS A 148 26.20 19.22 -2.74
N ASP A 149 27.45 19.53 -2.42
CA ASP A 149 28.40 18.51 -1.97
C ASP A 149 28.00 18.01 -0.59
N SER A 150 27.68 18.92 0.33
CA SER A 150 27.14 18.60 1.65
C SER A 150 25.83 17.82 1.60
N ILE A 151 24.88 18.21 0.74
CA ILE A 151 23.60 17.50 0.60
C ILE A 151 23.82 16.08 0.05
N LYS A 152 24.66 15.92 -0.99
CA LYS A 152 24.96 14.61 -1.58
C LYS A 152 25.65 13.69 -0.60
N GLU A 153 26.59 14.22 0.19
CA GLU A 153 27.26 13.47 1.25
C GLU A 153 26.26 12.93 2.27
N ARG A 154 25.29 13.75 2.70
CA ARG A 154 24.23 13.30 3.63
C ARG A 154 23.25 12.31 3.02
N VAL A 155 22.97 12.42 1.71
CA VAL A 155 21.99 11.56 1.04
C VAL A 155 22.58 10.19 0.71
N TYR A 156 23.81 10.13 0.21
CA TYR A 156 24.40 8.88 -0.28
C TYR A 156 25.91 8.70 -0.06
N GLY A 157 26.57 9.57 0.71
CA GLY A 157 28.03 9.52 0.93
C GLY A 157 28.51 8.20 1.56
N ASP A 158 27.68 7.58 2.40
CA ASP A 158 27.94 6.28 3.04
C ASP A 158 27.45 5.07 2.23
N LEU A 159 26.82 5.29 1.07
CA LEU A 159 26.30 4.22 0.22
C LEU A 159 27.40 3.66 -0.71
N PRO A 160 27.41 2.33 -0.94
CA PRO A 160 28.43 1.70 -1.78
C PRO A 160 28.32 2.17 -3.23
N GLN A 161 29.39 2.80 -3.72
CA GLN A 161 29.53 3.20 -5.11
C GLN A 161 30.43 2.22 -5.90
N PRO A 162 30.18 2.02 -7.20
CA PRO A 162 29.07 2.57 -7.98
C PRO A 162 27.73 1.86 -7.70
N PHE A 163 26.63 2.58 -7.83
CA PHE A 163 25.29 1.99 -7.76
C PHE A 163 25.08 0.94 -8.86
N LYS A 164 24.55 -0.23 -8.48
CA LYS A 164 24.12 -1.24 -9.45
C LYS A 164 22.79 -0.81 -10.08
N PRO A 165 22.63 -0.87 -11.41
CA PRO A 165 21.37 -0.48 -12.04
C PRO A 165 20.17 -1.27 -11.54
N LEU A 166 19.04 -0.59 -11.32
CA LEU A 166 17.77 -1.22 -11.00
C LEU A 166 17.12 -1.75 -12.28
N LYS A 167 16.51 -2.94 -12.18
CA LYS A 167 15.75 -3.52 -13.28
C LYS A 167 14.47 -2.75 -13.55
N ARG A 168 13.80 -2.31 -12.47
CA ARG A 168 12.50 -1.63 -12.50
C ARG A 168 12.54 -0.40 -11.58
N PRO A 169 12.92 0.78 -12.08
CA PRO A 169 13.01 1.96 -11.24
C PRO A 169 11.66 2.41 -10.69
N ILE A 170 11.70 3.02 -9.51
CA ILE A 170 10.53 3.44 -8.75
C ILE A 170 10.43 4.96 -8.77
N ALA A 171 9.20 5.46 -8.94
CA ALA A 171 8.88 6.85 -8.67
C ALA A 171 8.35 7.00 -7.24
N PHE A 172 8.82 8.00 -6.50
CA PHE A 172 8.27 8.40 -5.22
C PHE A 172 7.53 9.72 -5.40
N VAL A 173 6.24 9.74 -5.10
CA VAL A 173 5.39 10.91 -5.25
C VAL A 173 4.90 11.31 -3.87
N ARG A 174 5.45 12.40 -3.33
CA ARG A 174 5.28 12.77 -1.92
C ARG A 174 4.71 14.17 -1.74
N THR A 175 3.64 14.28 -0.98
CA THR A 175 3.18 15.57 -0.44
C THR A 175 3.85 15.86 0.90
N ILE A 176 4.34 17.08 1.09
CA ILE A 176 5.08 17.48 2.29
C ILE A 176 4.56 18.82 2.80
N PHE A 177 4.55 18.98 4.13
CA PHE A 177 4.16 20.23 4.77
C PHE A 177 5.12 20.71 5.86
N LYS A 178 6.06 19.88 6.34
CA LYS A 178 7.05 20.25 7.36
C LYS A 178 8.25 19.31 7.46
N LEU A 179 9.24 19.74 8.26
CA LEU A 179 10.43 18.99 8.70
C LEU A 179 11.33 18.59 7.53
N TYR A 180 12.12 19.53 7.02
CA TYR A 180 13.07 19.29 5.92
C TYR A 180 13.99 18.10 6.21
N GLU A 181 14.48 18.05 7.44
CA GLU A 181 15.46 17.06 7.90
C GLU A 181 14.88 15.64 7.88
N LEU A 182 13.59 15.50 8.21
CA LEU A 182 12.88 14.25 8.02
C LEU A 182 12.75 13.91 6.53
N GLN A 183 12.42 14.88 5.68
CA GLN A 183 12.26 14.64 4.24
C GLN A 183 13.59 14.24 3.59
N GLU A 184 14.71 14.87 3.96
CA GLU A 184 16.07 14.52 3.49
C GLU A 184 16.47 13.11 3.96
N ALA A 185 16.17 12.75 5.22
CA ALA A 185 16.41 11.41 5.73
C ALA A 185 15.56 10.34 4.98
N LEU A 186 14.26 10.59 4.79
CA LEU A 186 13.37 9.69 4.04
C LEU A 186 13.82 9.54 2.58
N PHE A 187 14.32 10.62 1.98
CA PHE A 187 14.91 10.63 0.65
C PHE A 187 16.16 9.76 0.59
N SER A 188 17.12 9.97 1.51
CA SER A 188 18.36 9.17 1.63
C SER A 188 18.07 7.68 1.71
N MET A 189 17.12 7.28 2.58
CA MET A 189 16.74 5.87 2.76
C MET A 189 16.21 5.20 1.48
N SER A 190 15.63 5.98 0.57
CA SER A 190 15.01 5.51 -0.67
C SER A 190 15.86 5.82 -1.91
N TYR A 191 16.99 6.51 -1.74
CA TYR A 191 17.77 7.07 -2.84
C TYR A 191 18.39 5.97 -3.70
N HIS A 192 18.18 6.11 -5.00
CA HIS A 192 18.92 5.41 -6.03
C HIS A 192 18.93 6.31 -7.27
N PRO A 193 20.04 6.41 -8.03
CA PRO A 193 20.12 7.29 -9.21
C PRO A 193 19.09 6.93 -10.30
N ASP A 194 18.68 5.66 -10.40
CA ASP A 194 17.63 5.23 -11.34
C ASP A 194 16.21 5.61 -10.90
N ASN A 195 15.96 5.74 -9.59
CA ASN A 195 14.66 6.11 -9.07
C ASN A 195 14.34 7.59 -9.37
N VAL A 196 13.06 7.93 -9.37
CA VAL A 196 12.57 9.30 -9.58
C VAL A 196 11.86 9.77 -8.32
N PHE A 197 12.06 11.03 -7.94
CA PHE A 197 11.43 11.61 -6.76
C PHE A 197 10.69 12.88 -7.16
N CYS A 198 9.43 12.98 -6.76
CA CYS A 198 8.59 14.12 -7.04
C CYS A 198 7.93 14.57 -5.73
N TYR A 199 8.17 15.82 -5.37
CA TYR A 199 7.65 16.44 -4.16
C TYR A 199 6.68 17.56 -4.48
N VAL A 200 5.61 17.63 -3.69
CA VAL A 200 4.65 18.74 -3.72
C VAL A 200 4.53 19.33 -2.33
N ILE A 201 4.60 20.65 -2.23
CA ILE A 201 4.66 21.35 -0.95
C ILE A 201 3.31 21.99 -0.61
N ASP A 202 2.90 21.87 0.65
CA ASP A 202 1.76 22.64 1.16
C ASP A 202 2.05 24.14 1.06
N SER A 203 1.14 24.89 0.44
CA SER A 203 1.16 26.35 0.37
C SER A 203 1.36 27.04 1.73
N LYS A 204 0.92 26.40 2.82
CA LYS A 204 1.03 26.90 4.20
C LYS A 204 2.36 26.56 4.87
N SER A 205 3.24 25.81 4.21
CA SER A 205 4.57 25.51 4.75
C SER A 205 5.43 26.76 4.87
N THR A 206 6.42 26.71 5.76
CA THR A 206 7.37 27.81 5.95
C THR A 206 8.26 28.01 4.73
N ASP A 207 8.69 29.24 4.49
CA ASP A 207 9.65 29.55 3.42
C ASP A 207 10.97 28.79 3.62
N LYS A 208 11.36 28.54 4.87
CA LYS A 208 12.53 27.70 5.18
C LYS A 208 12.39 26.31 4.57
N LEU A 209 11.25 25.62 4.75
CA LEU A 209 11.03 24.30 4.15
C LEU A 209 11.06 24.38 2.63
N LYS A 210 10.31 25.34 2.07
CA LYS A 210 10.19 25.53 0.61
C LYS A 210 11.55 25.75 -0.04
N ASN A 211 12.35 26.66 0.53
CA ASN A 211 13.69 26.98 0.04
C ASN A 211 14.65 25.81 0.20
N ALA A 212 14.63 25.10 1.33
CA ALA A 212 15.49 23.95 1.56
C ALA A 212 15.19 22.81 0.58
N MET A 213 13.91 22.48 0.36
CA MET A 213 13.50 21.45 -0.60
C MET A 213 13.86 21.80 -2.05
N ARG A 214 13.66 23.06 -2.47
CA ARG A 214 14.06 23.54 -3.81
C ARG A 214 15.59 23.56 -3.99
N THR A 215 16.33 23.91 -2.94
CA THR A 215 17.80 23.85 -2.97
C THR A 215 18.29 22.40 -3.10
N MET A 216 17.72 21.49 -2.31
CA MET A 216 18.00 20.07 -2.38
C MET A 216 17.69 19.51 -3.78
N SER A 217 16.51 19.80 -4.34
CA SER A 217 16.14 19.26 -5.66
C SER A 217 17.08 19.71 -6.77
N ALA A 218 17.62 20.94 -6.72
CA ALA A 218 18.58 21.45 -7.70
C ALA A 218 19.88 20.63 -7.76
N CYS A 219 20.22 19.89 -6.70
CA CYS A 219 21.44 19.08 -6.63
C CYS A 219 21.31 17.70 -7.30
N PHE A 220 20.11 17.28 -7.70
CA PHE A 220 19.83 15.94 -8.22
C PHE A 220 19.00 15.99 -9.49
N VAL A 221 19.49 15.35 -10.55
CA VAL A 221 18.77 15.29 -11.84
C VAL A 221 17.47 14.49 -11.77
N ASN A 222 17.34 13.58 -10.80
CA ASN A 222 16.22 12.67 -10.62
C ASN A 222 15.21 13.13 -9.55
N VAL A 223 15.36 14.34 -9.02
CA VAL A 223 14.43 14.95 -8.06
C VAL A 223 13.68 16.11 -8.71
N VAL A 224 12.39 16.18 -8.47
CA VAL A 224 11.50 17.26 -8.90
C VAL A 224 10.76 17.78 -7.68
N VAL A 225 10.72 19.10 -7.52
CA VAL A 225 9.80 19.79 -6.60
C VAL A 225 8.91 20.64 -7.49
N LEU A 226 7.58 20.48 -7.39
CA LEU A 226 6.67 21.29 -8.18
C LEU A 226 6.75 22.76 -7.76
N GLU A 227 6.72 23.67 -8.75
CA GLU A 227 6.56 25.10 -8.49
C GLU A 227 5.18 25.42 -7.91
N LYS A 228 4.16 24.69 -8.37
CA LYS A 228 2.79 24.80 -7.88
C LYS A 228 2.70 24.18 -6.49
N GLU A 229 2.18 24.97 -5.56
CA GLU A 229 1.90 24.57 -4.18
C GLU A 229 0.38 24.36 -3.99
N TYR A 230 0.03 23.53 -3.01
CA TYR A 230 -1.36 23.12 -2.77
C TYR A 230 -1.78 23.40 -1.33
N ASN A 231 -3.05 23.74 -1.09
CA ASN A 231 -3.55 23.89 0.28
C ASN A 231 -4.00 22.52 0.83
N LEU A 232 -3.05 21.81 1.46
CA LEU A 232 -3.28 20.46 1.97
C LEU A 232 -3.94 20.50 3.34
N ASN A 233 -4.92 19.65 3.63
CA ASN A 233 -5.49 19.58 4.98
C ASN A 233 -5.82 18.16 5.42
N SER A 234 -6.16 17.99 6.71
CA SER A 234 -6.45 16.69 7.32
C SER A 234 -7.73 16.04 6.79
N GLY A 235 -8.55 16.76 6.03
CA GLY A 235 -9.69 16.20 5.30
C GLY A 235 -9.31 15.54 3.98
N GLY A 236 -8.02 15.51 3.61
CA GLY A 236 -7.57 14.92 2.35
C GLY A 236 -7.52 15.92 1.18
N HIS A 237 -8.01 17.14 1.38
CA HIS A 237 -8.14 18.09 0.29
C HIS A 237 -6.79 18.50 -0.29
N GLY A 238 -6.73 18.59 -1.62
CA GLY A 238 -5.54 18.97 -2.37
C GLY A 238 -4.49 17.86 -2.50
N GLN A 239 -4.66 16.69 -1.85
CA GLN A 239 -3.71 15.59 -1.95
C GLN A 239 -3.71 14.97 -3.35
N ASP A 240 -4.88 14.51 -3.83
CA ASP A 240 -5.01 13.90 -5.15
C ASP A 240 -4.55 14.84 -6.28
N PRO A 241 -4.98 16.12 -6.34
CA PRO A 241 -4.44 17.06 -7.33
C PRO A 241 -2.92 17.22 -7.26
N ALA A 242 -2.35 17.30 -6.05
CA ALA A 242 -0.91 17.40 -5.87
C ALA A 242 -0.19 16.15 -6.39
N HIS A 243 -0.61 14.95 -5.98
CA HIS A 243 0.01 13.70 -6.41
C HIS A 243 -0.09 13.52 -7.94
N PHE A 244 -1.24 13.83 -8.54
CA PHE A 244 -1.44 13.68 -9.98
C PHE A 244 -0.64 14.70 -10.81
N ASP A 245 -0.55 15.96 -10.39
CA ASP A 245 0.36 16.92 -11.06
C ASP A 245 1.82 16.42 -11.00
N CYS A 246 2.22 15.81 -9.88
CA CYS A 246 3.55 15.22 -9.76
C CYS A 246 3.75 14.05 -10.74
N LEU A 247 2.78 13.14 -10.79
CA LEU A 247 2.78 11.99 -11.70
C LEU A 247 2.83 12.41 -13.18
N GLU A 248 2.09 13.46 -13.55
CA GLU A 248 2.13 14.04 -14.89
C GLU A 248 3.52 14.58 -15.21
N GLN A 249 4.09 15.39 -14.29
CA GLN A 249 5.40 16.01 -14.46
C GLN A 249 6.53 14.99 -14.66
N ILE A 250 6.43 13.80 -14.05
CA ILE A 250 7.44 12.74 -14.17
C ILE A 250 7.08 11.66 -15.20
N LEU A 251 5.95 11.76 -15.90
CA LEU A 251 5.47 10.70 -16.81
C LEU A 251 6.45 10.39 -17.94
N GLY A 252 7.24 11.37 -18.37
CA GLY A 252 8.31 11.24 -19.35
C GLY A 252 9.59 10.54 -18.85
N ARG A 253 9.79 10.43 -17.53
CA ARG A 253 11.00 9.84 -16.91
C ARG A 253 10.93 8.32 -16.85
N LYS A 254 12.08 7.63 -16.68
CA LYS A 254 12.13 6.16 -16.60
C LYS A 254 11.74 5.69 -15.18
N TRP A 255 10.61 5.01 -15.07
CA TRP A 255 10.12 4.31 -13.88
C TRP A 255 8.98 3.36 -14.29
N ASP A 256 8.68 2.36 -13.46
CA ASP A 256 7.69 1.31 -13.75
C ASP A 256 6.48 1.37 -12.83
N HIS A 257 6.71 1.63 -11.54
CA HIS A 257 5.67 1.90 -10.54
C HIS A 257 6.00 3.16 -9.76
N ALA A 258 4.95 3.87 -9.35
CA ALA A 258 5.04 4.98 -8.42
C ALA A 258 4.47 4.57 -7.06
N VAL A 259 5.09 5.05 -5.99
CA VAL A 259 4.58 4.95 -4.62
C VAL A 259 4.08 6.33 -4.21
N ILE A 260 2.80 6.44 -3.89
CA ILE A 260 2.18 7.66 -3.37
C ILE A 260 2.38 7.72 -1.86
N LEU A 261 2.86 8.87 -1.38
CA LEU A 261 3.27 9.10 0.00
C LEU A 261 2.85 10.49 0.49
N GLN A 262 2.67 10.60 1.80
CA GLN A 262 2.43 11.82 2.55
C GLN A 262 3.64 12.18 3.42
N ASN A 263 3.54 13.26 4.21
CA ASN A 263 4.69 13.88 4.90
C ASN A 263 5.49 12.94 5.82
N PHE A 264 4.84 11.92 6.38
CA PHE A 264 5.43 11.07 7.43
C PHE A 264 5.63 9.62 7.03
N ASP A 265 5.34 9.25 5.79
CA ASP A 265 5.41 7.86 5.38
C ASP A 265 6.85 7.40 5.22
N LEU A 266 7.15 6.29 5.89
CA LEU A 266 8.44 5.63 5.87
C LEU A 266 8.38 4.39 4.98
N ILE A 267 9.32 4.29 4.05
CA ILE A 267 9.51 3.08 3.25
C ILE A 267 10.41 2.10 4.00
N ILE A 268 9.94 0.86 4.13
CA ILE A 268 10.62 -0.22 4.89
C ILE A 268 11.25 -1.29 3.97
N LYS A 269 11.51 -0.93 2.71
CA LYS A 269 12.12 -1.79 1.70
C LYS A 269 13.25 -1.01 1.03
N SER A 270 14.39 -1.68 0.84
CA SER A 270 15.50 -1.08 0.12
C SER A 270 15.13 -0.79 -1.35
N PRO A 271 15.85 0.12 -2.05
CA PRO A 271 15.62 0.38 -3.47
C PRO A 271 15.65 -0.89 -4.35
N GLN A 272 16.55 -1.83 -4.06
CA GLN A 272 16.62 -3.10 -4.78
C GLN A 272 15.37 -3.95 -4.54
N GLN A 273 14.95 -4.10 -3.28
CA GLN A 273 13.74 -4.85 -2.95
C GLN A 273 12.49 -4.24 -3.59
N LEU A 274 12.38 -2.92 -3.64
CA LEU A 274 11.28 -2.25 -4.34
C LEU A 274 11.32 -2.52 -5.85
N SER A 275 12.50 -2.49 -6.48
CA SER A 275 12.67 -2.88 -7.89
C SER A 275 12.24 -4.34 -8.13
N ASP A 276 12.63 -5.26 -7.25
CA ASP A 276 12.28 -6.69 -7.38
C ASP A 276 10.77 -6.93 -7.17
N ILE A 277 10.15 -6.20 -6.25
CA ILE A 277 8.69 -6.18 -6.07
C ILE A 277 8.02 -5.66 -7.35
N SER A 278 8.49 -4.53 -7.89
CA SER A 278 7.97 -3.96 -9.13
C SER A 278 8.10 -4.92 -10.33
N GLU A 279 9.19 -5.69 -10.40
CA GLU A 279 9.38 -6.75 -11.40
C GLU A 279 8.31 -7.84 -11.24
N SER A 280 8.07 -8.27 -10.01
CA SER A 280 7.07 -9.29 -9.67
C SER A 280 5.63 -8.84 -9.92
N LEU A 281 5.33 -7.54 -9.74
CA LEU A 281 4.02 -6.96 -10.02
C LEU A 281 3.71 -6.86 -11.51
N ASN A 282 4.72 -6.79 -12.37
CA ASN A 282 4.57 -6.75 -13.82
C ASN A 282 3.46 -5.79 -14.29
N TYR A 283 3.60 -4.50 -13.95
CA TYR A 283 2.65 -3.42 -14.25
C TYR A 283 1.29 -3.49 -13.53
N THR A 284 1.12 -4.39 -12.56
CA THR A 284 -0.06 -4.44 -11.68
C THR A 284 0.06 -3.40 -10.57
N SER A 285 -0.97 -2.57 -10.40
CA SER A 285 -1.05 -1.65 -9.26
C SER A 285 -1.48 -2.39 -7.99
N ILE A 286 -0.95 -1.98 -6.83
CA ILE A 286 -1.39 -2.43 -5.51
C ILE A 286 -2.05 -1.27 -4.77
N MET A 287 -3.25 -1.53 -4.29
CA MET A 287 -3.98 -0.66 -3.37
C MET A 287 -4.95 -1.51 -2.55
N GLY A 288 -5.33 -1.05 -1.37
CA GLY A 288 -6.44 -1.68 -0.66
C GLY A 288 -7.77 -1.37 -1.36
N PHE A 289 -8.79 -2.17 -1.05
CA PHE A 289 -10.13 -2.01 -1.60
C PHE A 289 -11.19 -2.21 -0.52
N ASP A 290 -12.05 -1.21 -0.36
CA ASP A 290 -13.27 -1.26 0.43
C ASP A 290 -14.36 -0.44 -0.28
N PHE A 291 -15.61 -0.54 0.18
CA PHE A 291 -16.71 0.25 -0.35
C PHE A 291 -16.62 1.70 0.10
N GLY A 292 -16.83 2.63 -0.85
CA GLY A 292 -16.86 4.06 -0.59
C GLY A 292 -17.88 4.42 0.49
N PHE A 293 -17.45 5.18 1.49
CA PHE A 293 -18.36 5.66 2.54
C PHE A 293 -19.28 6.75 1.99
N LYS A 294 -20.59 6.49 2.00
CA LYS A 294 -21.62 7.37 1.42
C LYS A 294 -21.64 8.80 1.96
N TYR A 295 -21.05 9.05 3.14
CA TYR A 295 -20.97 10.38 3.75
C TYR A 295 -19.68 11.14 3.37
N ARG A 296 -18.80 10.54 2.56
CA ARG A 296 -17.52 11.12 2.11
C ARG A 296 -17.51 11.54 0.64
N TYR A 297 -18.63 11.43 -0.06
CA TYR A 297 -18.78 11.89 -1.43
C TYR A 297 -20.23 12.21 -1.75
N ASN A 298 -20.45 12.98 -2.81
CA ASN A 298 -21.79 13.34 -3.25
C ASN A 298 -22.52 12.15 -3.89
N THR A 299 -23.24 11.36 -3.07
CA THR A 299 -24.01 10.19 -3.52
C THR A 299 -25.16 10.52 -4.48
N LYS A 300 -25.57 11.79 -4.58
CA LYS A 300 -26.62 12.27 -5.48
C LYS A 300 -26.10 12.68 -6.85
N ALA A 301 -24.79 12.83 -7.02
CA ALA A 301 -24.19 13.13 -8.32
C ALA A 301 -24.37 11.97 -9.30
N ASP A 302 -24.30 12.28 -10.60
CA ASP A 302 -24.31 11.29 -11.66
C ASP A 302 -22.91 10.66 -11.80
N TRP A 303 -22.71 9.55 -11.07
CA TRP A 303 -21.48 8.74 -11.10
C TRP A 303 -21.39 7.81 -12.31
N THR A 304 -22.00 8.14 -13.43
CA THR A 304 -21.74 7.45 -14.71
C THR A 304 -20.59 8.14 -15.46
N PRO A 305 -19.83 7.43 -16.33
CA PRO A 305 -18.81 8.07 -17.15
C PRO A 305 -19.34 9.25 -18.00
N ALA A 306 -20.60 9.18 -18.46
CA ALA A 306 -21.26 10.29 -19.16
C ALA A 306 -21.51 11.48 -18.22
N GLY A 307 -22.11 11.24 -17.05
CA GLY A 307 -22.41 12.26 -16.05
C GLY A 307 -21.17 13.00 -15.53
N MET A 308 -20.11 12.25 -15.27
CA MET A 308 -18.82 12.79 -14.82
C MET A 308 -18.00 13.43 -15.95
N LYS A 309 -18.43 13.30 -17.22
CA LYS A 309 -17.63 13.64 -18.41
C LYS A 309 -16.22 13.03 -18.31
N LEU A 310 -16.19 11.74 -18.01
CA LEU A 310 -15.00 11.01 -17.59
C LEU A 310 -13.94 10.92 -18.70
N PHE A 311 -14.36 10.68 -19.94
CA PHE A 311 -13.44 10.53 -21.08
C PHE A 311 -13.14 11.87 -21.73
N LYS A 312 -11.89 12.06 -22.20
CA LYS A 312 -11.54 13.21 -23.06
C LYS A 312 -12.29 13.17 -24.39
N ASN A 313 -12.46 11.96 -24.94
CA ASN A 313 -13.23 11.68 -26.13
C ASN A 313 -14.08 10.41 -25.89
N ALA A 314 -15.40 10.56 -25.94
CA ALA A 314 -16.35 9.47 -25.75
C ALA A 314 -16.76 8.76 -27.07
N THR A 315 -16.29 9.23 -28.23
CA THR A 315 -16.59 8.58 -29.52
C THR A 315 -16.06 7.15 -29.52
N GLY A 316 -16.96 6.19 -29.79
CA GLY A 316 -16.63 4.77 -29.83
C GLY A 316 -16.64 4.07 -28.46
N VAL A 317 -16.87 4.80 -27.36
CA VAL A 317 -17.14 4.17 -26.06
C VAL A 317 -18.56 3.59 -26.09
N PRO A 318 -18.74 2.28 -25.79
CA PRO A 318 -20.06 1.67 -25.75
C PRO A 318 -21.02 2.41 -24.81
N ASP A 319 -22.27 2.56 -25.25
CA ASP A 319 -23.32 3.20 -24.46
C ASP A 319 -23.52 2.53 -23.09
N SER A 320 -23.36 1.20 -23.06
CA SER A 320 -23.40 0.39 -21.84
C SER A 320 -22.29 0.72 -20.84
N ILE A 321 -21.15 1.25 -21.28
CA ILE A 321 -20.09 1.74 -20.41
C ILE A 321 -20.40 3.18 -19.97
N LEU A 322 -20.79 4.04 -20.92
CA LEU A 322 -21.06 5.45 -20.65
C LEU A 322 -22.14 5.68 -19.58
N HIS A 323 -23.14 4.78 -19.52
CA HIS A 323 -24.25 4.87 -18.58
C HIS A 323 -24.20 3.84 -17.45
N LYS A 324 -23.10 3.07 -17.32
CA LYS A 324 -22.90 2.21 -16.15
C LYS A 324 -22.38 3.06 -14.99
N LYS A 325 -23.12 3.04 -13.88
CA LYS A 325 -22.70 3.73 -12.66
C LYS A 325 -21.39 3.14 -12.12
N LEU A 326 -20.42 4.00 -11.82
CA LEU A 326 -19.17 3.62 -11.21
C LEU A 326 -19.39 3.11 -9.78
N ASN A 327 -18.66 2.07 -9.42
CA ASN A 327 -18.53 1.63 -8.03
C ASN A 327 -17.49 2.51 -7.34
N VAL A 328 -17.94 3.44 -6.50
CA VAL A 328 -17.03 4.24 -5.66
C VAL A 328 -16.37 3.32 -4.62
N ARG A 329 -15.05 3.23 -4.70
CA ARG A 329 -14.20 2.44 -3.79
C ARG A 329 -13.40 3.38 -2.90
N LYS A 330 -12.94 2.85 -1.77
CA LYS A 330 -12.04 3.57 -0.88
C LYS A 330 -10.96 2.67 -0.29
N SER A 331 -9.84 3.27 0.10
CA SER A 331 -8.85 2.64 0.95
C SER A 331 -8.05 3.72 1.69
N LEU A 332 -6.73 3.70 1.57
CA LEU A 332 -5.82 4.75 1.98
C LEU A 332 -5.28 5.47 0.75
N ASN A 333 -4.73 6.66 0.94
CA ASN A 333 -4.09 7.42 -0.13
C ASN A 333 -2.78 6.75 -0.58
N GLU A 334 -2.11 6.02 0.31
CA GLU A 334 -0.85 5.33 0.02
C GLU A 334 -1.08 4.10 -0.87
N VAL A 335 -0.65 4.21 -2.12
CA VAL A 335 -0.83 3.18 -3.16
C VAL A 335 0.45 2.99 -3.97
N ILE A 336 0.59 1.80 -4.55
CA ILE A 336 1.61 1.51 -5.57
C ILE A 336 0.89 1.44 -6.91
N ILE A 337 1.13 2.40 -7.79
CA ILE A 337 0.44 2.49 -9.08
C ILE A 337 1.40 2.28 -10.23
N SER A 338 1.00 1.48 -11.22
CA SER A 338 1.84 1.26 -12.39
C SER A 338 1.84 2.46 -13.30
N LYS A 339 2.98 2.69 -13.97
CA LYS A 339 3.11 3.75 -14.97
C LYS A 339 2.10 3.62 -16.10
N VAL A 340 1.75 2.39 -16.47
CA VAL A 340 0.78 2.10 -17.52
C VAL A 340 -0.60 2.60 -17.13
N PHE A 341 -1.01 2.35 -15.88
CA PHE A 341 -2.28 2.84 -15.34
C PHE A 341 -2.30 4.37 -15.24
N VAL A 342 -1.21 4.99 -14.75
CA VAL A 342 -1.08 6.45 -14.71
C VAL A 342 -1.19 7.06 -16.10
N ARG A 343 -0.46 6.49 -17.07
CA ARG A 343 -0.48 6.96 -18.46
C ARG A 343 -1.86 6.85 -19.08
N SER A 344 -2.58 5.74 -18.87
CA SER A 344 -3.92 5.57 -19.44
C SER A 344 -4.91 6.60 -18.88
N MET A 345 -4.81 6.93 -17.59
CA MET A 345 -5.60 8.01 -16.98
C MET A 345 -5.36 9.35 -17.69
N PHE A 346 -4.11 9.77 -17.83
CA PHE A 346 -3.80 11.03 -18.51
C PHE A 346 -4.11 11.03 -20.01
N GLU A 347 -3.98 9.90 -20.71
CA GLU A 347 -4.26 9.84 -22.15
C GLU A 347 -5.75 9.78 -22.48
N LYS A 348 -6.54 9.10 -21.66
CA LYS A 348 -7.95 8.77 -21.98
C LYS A 348 -8.96 9.59 -21.18
N LEU A 349 -8.62 9.96 -19.95
CA LEU A 349 -9.58 10.53 -19.00
C LEU A 349 -9.42 12.03 -18.83
N ASN A 350 -10.51 12.72 -18.54
CA ASN A 350 -10.51 14.12 -18.17
C ASN A 350 -10.16 14.25 -16.68
N MET A 351 -8.86 14.21 -16.38
CA MET A 351 -8.36 14.26 -15.00
C MET A 351 -8.79 15.53 -14.27
N GLN A 352 -8.96 16.67 -14.94
CA GLN A 352 -9.44 17.90 -14.31
C GLN A 352 -10.87 17.73 -13.76
N ASN A 353 -11.76 17.12 -14.53
CA ASN A 353 -13.13 16.85 -14.07
C ASN A 353 -13.15 15.82 -12.95
N ILE A 354 -12.34 14.75 -13.06
CA ILE A 354 -12.26 13.70 -12.05
C ILE A 354 -11.76 14.28 -10.72
N LEU A 355 -10.62 14.97 -10.74
CA LEU A 355 -10.03 15.57 -9.55
C LEU A 355 -11.00 16.54 -8.89
N LYS A 356 -11.70 17.39 -9.66
CA LYS A 356 -12.73 18.28 -9.13
C LYS A 356 -13.90 17.53 -8.47
N GLN A 357 -14.27 16.36 -9.00
CA GLN A 357 -15.39 15.58 -8.49
C GLN A 357 -15.04 14.84 -7.19
N PHE A 358 -13.79 14.41 -7.02
CA PHE A 358 -13.32 13.74 -5.81
C PHE A 358 -12.85 14.73 -4.73
N ASP A 359 -12.09 15.77 -5.08
CA ASP A 359 -11.50 16.76 -4.17
C ASP A 359 -12.50 17.85 -3.73
N ASP A 360 -13.70 17.42 -3.33
CA ASP A 360 -14.80 18.31 -2.91
C ASP A 360 -14.68 18.68 -1.42
N ASN A 361 -14.53 19.99 -1.15
CA ASN A 361 -14.35 20.56 0.19
C ASN A 361 -15.53 20.35 1.15
N GLU A 362 -16.68 19.86 0.66
CA GLU A 362 -17.82 19.50 1.52
C GLU A 362 -17.63 18.15 2.24
N TYR A 363 -16.65 17.33 1.83
CA TYR A 363 -16.46 15.97 2.35
C TYR A 363 -15.12 15.79 3.08
N TYR A 364 -14.92 14.64 3.73
CA TYR A 364 -13.71 14.32 4.49
C TYR A 364 -13.12 13.00 4.00
N GLY A 365 -11.78 12.91 3.95
CA GLY A 365 -11.05 11.73 3.48
C GLY A 365 -11.27 11.50 1.99
N VAL A 366 -11.22 12.59 1.21
CA VAL A 366 -11.50 12.58 -0.24
C VAL A 366 -10.40 11.91 -1.06
N ASP A 367 -9.17 11.99 -0.57
CA ASP A 367 -7.92 11.44 -1.11
C ASP A 367 -7.79 9.92 -1.00
N GLU A 368 -8.76 9.28 -0.35
CA GLU A 368 -8.81 7.84 -0.12
C GLU A 368 -9.68 7.09 -1.15
N MET A 369 -10.20 7.77 -2.19
CA MET A 369 -11.24 7.19 -3.07
C MET A 369 -10.92 7.20 -4.57
N LEU A 370 -10.17 8.18 -5.07
CA LEU A 370 -10.01 8.39 -6.51
C LEU A 370 -9.35 7.20 -7.19
N VAL A 371 -8.16 6.81 -6.74
CA VAL A 371 -7.36 5.78 -7.42
C VAL A 371 -8.07 4.43 -7.40
N GLN A 372 -8.64 4.04 -6.26
CA GLN A 372 -9.37 2.78 -6.11
C GLN A 372 -10.62 2.77 -6.98
N THR A 373 -11.35 3.88 -7.06
CA THR A 373 -12.54 3.98 -7.91
C THR A 373 -12.17 3.87 -9.38
N LEU A 374 -11.11 4.55 -9.84
CA LEU A 374 -10.69 4.45 -11.23
C LEU A 374 -10.09 3.08 -11.59
N TYR A 375 -9.52 2.36 -10.63
CA TYR A 375 -8.93 1.05 -10.89
C TYR A 375 -9.99 -0.07 -10.94
N GLU A 376 -11.04 0.02 -10.14
CA GLU A 376 -12.15 -0.96 -10.09
C GLU A 376 -13.01 -0.96 -11.36
N ASN A 377 -13.17 0.20 -12.01
CA ASN A 377 -14.13 0.43 -13.08
C ASN A 377 -13.46 0.56 -14.44
#